data_AF-A0A820BR18-F1
#
_entry.id   AF-A0A820BR18-F1
#
_cell.length_a   1.000
_cell.length_b   1.000
_cell.length_c   1.000
_cell.angle_alpha   90.00
_cell.angle_beta   90.00
_cell.angle_gamma   90.00
#
_symmetry.space_group_name_H-M   'P 1'
#
loop_
_entity.id
_entity.type
_entity.pdbx_description
1 polymer ?
#
loop_
_entity_poly.entity_id
_entity_poly.type
_entity_poly.pdbx_seq_one_letter_code
_entity_poly.pdbx_strand_id
1 'polypeptide(L)'
;CVSKRSVQYLSSSDQVVLANIFNAYENTCMRAKKTQFQCFPAVPHTSIHEFLNEFSSSFQIFLEYFKNIPEFDNIIMDDKVRLVKSHFGIMINMNEPLMHPITSSNLLATWTNVFGINLTKRLLKRNEIMEQYIYDPLLLKILLIILVLSSNNVRHLNHVDIIEIYDNSLSIYAAQNVYIELLWRYILSRSETEKDAVKFYNKLIMCILYTQNLDMDIDSYVTSLTHEIQQMEPLMQNMWPRNDQIIDITDDEIIV
;
A
#
# COMPACT_ATOMS: atom_id res chain seq x y z
N CYS A 1 9.62 -44.46 6.11
CA CYS A 1 8.20 -44.27 5.76
C CYS A 1 7.90 -42.78 5.63
N VAL A 2 7.75 -42.27 4.40
CA VAL A 2 7.29 -40.89 4.16
C VAL A 2 5.78 -40.92 4.29
N SER A 3 5.26 -40.38 5.40
CA SER A 3 3.82 -40.17 5.59
C SER A 3 3.33 -39.25 4.47
N LYS A 4 2.39 -39.72 3.62
CA LYS A 4 1.70 -38.88 2.65
C LYS A 4 0.92 -37.82 3.44
N ARG A 5 1.50 -36.64 3.60
CA ARG A 5 0.77 -35.51 4.21
C ARG A 5 -0.39 -35.15 3.30
N SER A 6 -1.58 -35.09 3.87
CA SER A 6 -2.77 -34.54 3.23
C SER A 6 -2.49 -33.08 2.86
N VAL A 7 -2.68 -32.73 1.59
CA VAL A 7 -2.69 -31.33 1.14
C VAL A 7 -3.68 -30.57 2.03
N GLN A 8 -3.21 -29.50 2.66
CA GLN A 8 -4.04 -28.70 3.56
C GLN A 8 -4.90 -27.76 2.71
N TYR A 9 -6.17 -28.12 2.54
CA TYR A 9 -7.13 -27.30 1.81
C TYR A 9 -7.59 -26.12 2.65
N LEU A 10 -7.87 -24.98 1.99
CA LEU A 10 -8.51 -23.83 2.61
C LEU A 10 -9.91 -24.19 3.11
N SER A 11 -10.28 -23.68 4.28
CA SER A 11 -11.65 -23.85 4.78
C SER A 11 -12.67 -23.16 3.88
N SER A 12 -13.94 -23.57 3.94
CA SER A 12 -15.00 -22.87 3.21
C SER A 12 -15.12 -21.40 3.61
N SER A 13 -14.83 -21.08 4.87
CA SER A 13 -14.80 -19.70 5.36
C SER A 13 -13.67 -18.90 4.71
N ASP A 14 -12.45 -19.44 4.66
CA ASP A 14 -11.31 -18.78 4.00
C ASP A 14 -11.62 -18.53 2.51
N GLN A 15 -12.22 -19.50 1.83
CA GLN A 15 -12.60 -19.38 0.42
C GLN A 15 -13.61 -18.25 0.18
N VAL A 16 -14.59 -18.08 1.08
CA VAL A 16 -15.55 -16.97 1.02
C VAL A 16 -14.84 -15.63 1.18
N VAL A 17 -13.94 -15.50 2.16
CA VAL A 17 -13.18 -14.25 2.37
C VAL A 17 -12.33 -13.92 1.13
N LEU A 18 -11.63 -14.91 0.58
CA LEU A 18 -10.82 -14.73 -0.64
C LEU A 18 -11.67 -14.32 -1.86
N ALA A 19 -12.84 -14.94 -2.03
CA ALA A 19 -13.78 -14.57 -3.09
C ALA A 19 -14.28 -13.13 -2.91
N ASN A 20 -14.54 -12.70 -1.67
CA ASN A 20 -14.96 -11.33 -1.36
C ASN A 20 -13.84 -10.33 -1.68
N ILE A 21 -12.60 -10.58 -1.26
CA ILE A 21 -11.42 -9.75 -1.60
C ILE A 21 -11.28 -9.64 -3.12
N PHE A 22 -11.36 -10.78 -3.81
CA PHE A 22 -11.24 -10.82 -5.27
C PHE A 22 -12.33 -9.98 -5.93
N ASN A 23 -13.60 -10.23 -5.59
CA ASN A 23 -14.76 -9.55 -6.19
C ASN A 23 -14.76 -8.05 -5.86
N ALA A 24 -14.43 -7.66 -4.63
CA ALA A 24 -14.30 -6.27 -4.23
C ALA A 24 -13.30 -5.55 -5.15
N TYR A 25 -12.11 -6.12 -5.33
CA TYR A 25 -11.06 -5.53 -6.17
C TYR A 25 -11.43 -5.51 -7.66
N GLU A 26 -12.03 -6.60 -8.17
CA GLU A 26 -12.44 -6.66 -9.58
C GLU A 26 -13.52 -5.62 -9.91
N ASN A 27 -14.49 -5.45 -9.00
CA ASN A 27 -15.60 -4.53 -9.18
C ASN A 27 -15.22 -3.06 -8.97
N THR A 28 -14.07 -2.76 -8.36
CA THR A 28 -13.58 -1.39 -8.17
C THR A 28 -12.37 -1.12 -9.06
N CYS A 29 -11.17 -1.53 -8.65
CA CYS A 29 -9.90 -1.23 -9.29
C CYS A 29 -9.83 -1.74 -10.74
N MET A 30 -10.18 -3.01 -11.00
CA MET A 30 -10.08 -3.56 -12.35
C MET A 30 -11.15 -3.02 -13.30
N ARG A 31 -12.36 -2.75 -12.78
CA ARG A 31 -13.39 -2.04 -13.55
C ARG A 31 -12.92 -0.64 -13.92
N ALA A 32 -12.34 0.10 -12.99
CA ALA A 32 -11.81 1.44 -13.26
C ALA A 32 -10.64 1.41 -14.25
N LYS A 33 -9.70 0.47 -14.12
CA LYS A 33 -8.64 0.25 -15.13
C LYS A 33 -9.22 0.12 -16.54
N LYS A 34 -10.26 -0.71 -16.72
CA LYS A 34 -10.86 -0.96 -18.04
C LYS A 34 -11.62 0.24 -18.62
N THR A 35 -12.16 1.11 -17.76
CA THR A 35 -13.09 2.17 -18.15
C THR A 35 -12.51 3.58 -18.10
N GLN A 36 -11.52 3.81 -17.24
CA GLN A 36 -10.98 5.14 -16.91
C GLN A 36 -9.46 5.22 -17.10
N PHE A 37 -8.70 4.15 -16.78
CA PHE A 37 -7.23 4.16 -16.78
C PHE A 37 -6.65 3.05 -17.66
N GLN A 38 -6.81 3.18 -18.99
CA GLN A 38 -6.30 2.17 -19.92
C GLN A 38 -4.76 2.09 -19.90
N CYS A 39 -4.11 3.24 -19.74
CA CYS A 39 -2.68 3.37 -19.50
C CYS A 39 -2.47 4.24 -18.26
N PHE A 40 -1.34 4.02 -17.58
CA PHE A 40 -0.92 4.86 -16.48
C PHE A 40 0.61 5.10 -16.54
N PRO A 41 1.06 6.35 -16.36
CA PRO A 41 0.28 7.57 -16.54
C PRO A 41 -0.16 7.72 -18.01
N ALA A 42 -1.21 8.50 -18.25
CA ALA A 42 -1.75 8.74 -19.59
C ALA A 42 -0.71 9.38 -20.51
N VAL A 43 0.11 10.28 -19.96
CA VAL A 43 1.23 10.95 -20.63
C VAL A 43 2.45 10.99 -19.71
N PRO A 44 3.67 11.14 -20.24
CA PRO A 44 4.84 11.40 -19.40
C PRO A 44 4.72 12.75 -18.67
N HIS A 45 5.00 12.76 -17.37
CA HIS A 45 5.03 13.99 -16.57
C HIS A 45 6.46 14.49 -16.35
N THR A 46 6.58 15.78 -16.06
CA THR A 46 7.87 16.42 -15.74
C THR A 46 7.94 17.01 -14.34
N SER A 47 6.80 17.14 -13.67
CA SER A 47 6.70 17.62 -12.30
C SER A 47 6.04 16.58 -11.40
N ILE A 48 6.33 16.63 -10.09
CA ILE A 48 5.79 15.67 -9.12
C ILE A 48 4.30 15.94 -8.86
N HIS A 49 3.87 17.21 -8.87
CA HIS A 49 2.46 17.54 -8.64
C HIS A 49 1.56 17.07 -9.78
N GLU A 50 1.94 17.23 -11.06
CA GLU A 50 1.18 16.69 -12.19
C GLU A 50 1.02 15.17 -12.09
N PHE A 51 2.13 14.48 -11.80
CA PHE A 51 2.13 13.02 -11.67
C PHE A 51 1.23 12.53 -10.53
N LEU A 52 1.34 13.15 -9.34
CA LEU A 52 0.51 12.77 -8.19
C LEU A 52 -0.95 13.20 -8.34
N ASN A 53 -1.24 14.28 -9.06
CA ASN A 53 -2.62 14.67 -9.37
C ASN A 53 -3.32 13.63 -10.25
N GLU A 54 -2.61 12.99 -11.17
CA GLU A 54 -3.19 11.87 -11.94
C GLU A 54 -3.57 10.67 -11.03
N PHE A 55 -2.83 10.45 -9.94
CA PHE A 55 -3.19 9.46 -8.93
C PHE A 55 -4.42 9.82 -8.11
N SER A 56 -4.83 11.10 -8.02
CA SER A 56 -5.99 11.56 -7.24
C SER A 56 -7.26 10.79 -7.59
N SER A 57 -7.51 10.60 -8.89
CA SER A 57 -8.67 9.85 -9.38
C SER A 57 -8.56 8.36 -9.07
N SER A 58 -7.37 7.78 -9.29
CA SER A 58 -7.09 6.39 -8.92
C SER A 58 -7.34 6.16 -7.43
N PHE A 59 -6.87 7.07 -6.58
CA PHE A 59 -6.95 7.00 -5.12
C PHE A 59 -8.38 6.84 -4.60
N GLN A 60 -9.35 7.54 -5.19
CA GLN A 60 -10.76 7.41 -4.82
C GLN A 60 -11.30 5.99 -5.05
N ILE A 61 -10.84 5.31 -6.11
CA ILE A 61 -11.22 3.93 -6.40
C ILE A 61 -10.64 2.96 -5.38
N PHE A 62 -9.45 3.24 -4.86
CA PHE A 62 -8.90 2.46 -3.75
C PHE A 62 -9.71 2.62 -2.48
N LEU A 63 -10.10 3.84 -2.14
CA LEU A 63 -10.97 4.05 -0.98
C LEU A 63 -12.27 3.27 -1.15
N GLU A 64 -12.82 3.23 -2.35
CA GLU A 64 -13.99 2.41 -2.66
C GLU A 64 -13.71 0.91 -2.53
N TYR A 65 -12.55 0.42 -2.98
CA TYR A 65 -12.12 -0.96 -2.73
C TYR A 65 -12.09 -1.28 -1.23
N PHE A 66 -11.44 -0.44 -0.42
CA PHE A 66 -11.29 -0.67 1.01
C PHE A 66 -12.61 -0.59 1.80
N LYS A 67 -13.60 0.20 1.34
CA LYS A 67 -14.96 0.16 1.92
C LYS A 67 -15.64 -1.20 1.75
N ASN A 68 -15.24 -1.99 0.75
CA ASN A 68 -15.76 -3.34 0.54
C ASN A 68 -14.98 -4.41 1.34
N ILE A 69 -14.00 -4.01 2.15
CA ILE A 69 -13.24 -4.88 3.06
C ILE A 69 -13.84 -4.74 4.47
N PRO A 70 -14.58 -5.74 4.99
CA PRO A 70 -15.39 -5.58 6.20
C PRO A 70 -14.63 -5.08 7.42
N GLU A 71 -13.43 -5.60 7.65
CA GLU A 71 -12.60 -5.24 8.80
C GLU A 71 -12.07 -3.81 8.67
N PHE A 72 -11.81 -3.32 7.46
CA PHE A 72 -11.50 -1.91 7.25
C PHE A 72 -12.74 -1.04 7.50
N ASP A 73 -13.91 -1.46 6.99
CA ASP A 73 -15.15 -0.70 7.17
C ASP A 73 -15.61 -0.61 8.64
N ASN A 74 -15.21 -1.55 9.49
CA ASN A 74 -15.51 -1.50 10.92
C ASN A 74 -14.59 -0.58 11.73
N ILE A 75 -13.50 -0.05 11.15
CA ILE A 75 -12.61 0.90 11.82
C ILE A 75 -13.30 2.27 11.92
N ILE A 76 -13.06 3.00 13.01
CA ILE A 76 -13.59 4.36 13.17
C ILE A 76 -13.07 5.29 12.07
N MET A 77 -13.86 6.30 11.70
CA MET A 77 -13.54 7.12 10.52
C MET A 77 -12.20 7.85 10.62
N ASP A 78 -11.86 8.39 11.79
CA ASP A 78 -10.60 9.12 11.98
C ASP A 78 -9.37 8.20 11.80
N ASP A 79 -9.41 7.00 12.37
CA ASP A 79 -8.37 5.99 12.18
C ASP A 79 -8.30 5.49 10.73
N LYS A 80 -9.44 5.35 10.03
CA LYS A 80 -9.43 5.05 8.58
C LYS A 80 -8.68 6.11 7.80
N VAL A 81 -8.92 7.40 8.08
CA VAL A 81 -8.21 8.52 7.43
C VAL A 81 -6.72 8.46 7.72
N ARG A 82 -6.33 8.22 8.99
CA ARG A 82 -4.91 8.10 9.39
C ARG A 82 -4.23 6.93 8.69
N LEU A 83 -4.85 5.74 8.67
CA LEU A 83 -4.31 4.55 7.99
C LEU A 83 -4.08 4.80 6.50
N VAL A 84 -5.07 5.37 5.84
CA VAL A 84 -5.04 5.71 4.42
C VAL A 84 -3.91 6.70 4.11
N LYS A 85 -3.72 7.72 4.93
CA LYS A 85 -2.63 8.70 4.77
C LYS A 85 -1.26 8.07 5.03
N SER A 86 -1.11 7.29 6.09
CA SER A 86 0.16 6.65 6.46
C SER A 86 0.64 5.61 5.46
N HIS A 87 -0.28 4.98 4.72
CA HIS A 87 0.03 3.89 3.78
C HIS A 87 -0.23 4.25 2.31
N PHE A 88 -0.42 5.53 1.99
CA PHE A 88 -0.67 6.00 0.62
C PHE A 88 0.40 5.52 -0.38
N GLY A 89 1.69 5.63 -0.01
CA GLY A 89 2.80 5.17 -0.84
C GLY A 89 2.71 3.67 -1.15
N ILE A 90 2.45 2.85 -0.13
CA ILE A 90 2.25 1.40 -0.28
C ILE A 90 1.06 1.11 -1.21
N MET A 91 -0.06 1.82 -1.02
CA MET A 91 -1.26 1.62 -1.85
C MET A 91 -0.95 1.85 -3.32
N ILE A 92 -0.22 2.91 -3.65
CA ILE A 92 0.24 3.18 -5.03
C ILE A 92 1.19 2.10 -5.51
N ASN A 93 2.24 1.81 -4.75
CA ASN A 93 3.34 0.95 -5.18
C ASN A 93 2.97 -0.53 -5.28
N MET A 94 1.99 -1.00 -4.51
CA MET A 94 1.49 -2.37 -4.65
C MET A 94 0.44 -2.52 -5.74
N ASN A 95 -0.35 -1.48 -5.98
CA ASN A 95 -1.46 -1.59 -6.91
C ASN A 95 -1.11 -1.26 -8.35
N GLU A 96 -0.13 -0.38 -8.55
CA GLU A 96 0.39 -0.13 -9.89
C GLU A 96 0.71 -1.43 -10.64
N PRO A 97 1.44 -2.42 -10.10
CA PRO A 97 1.70 -3.68 -10.80
C PRO A 97 0.47 -4.62 -10.87
N LEU A 98 -0.48 -4.50 -9.94
CA LEU A 98 -1.75 -5.24 -10.01
C LEU A 98 -2.64 -4.74 -11.16
N MET A 99 -2.67 -3.42 -11.37
CA MET A 99 -3.42 -2.81 -12.46
C MET A 99 -2.62 -2.81 -13.77
N HIS A 100 -1.33 -2.56 -13.75
CA HIS A 100 -0.47 -2.41 -14.92
C HIS A 100 0.75 -3.32 -14.77
N PRO A 101 0.61 -4.63 -15.05
CA PRO A 101 1.68 -5.60 -14.82
C PRO A 101 2.91 -5.42 -15.73
N ILE A 102 2.82 -4.51 -16.71
CA ILE A 102 3.94 -4.14 -17.58
C ILE A 102 4.16 -2.65 -17.39
N THR A 103 5.36 -2.29 -16.96
CA THR A 103 5.78 -0.89 -16.81
C THR A 103 5.69 -0.18 -18.17
N SER A 104 4.85 0.84 -18.26
CA SER A 104 4.67 1.60 -19.50
C SER A 104 5.88 2.49 -19.79
N SER A 105 6.11 2.82 -21.06
CA SER A 105 7.14 3.82 -21.44
C SER A 105 6.87 5.18 -20.82
N ASN A 106 5.60 5.56 -20.67
CA ASN A 106 5.20 6.81 -20.04
C ASN A 106 5.55 6.83 -18.55
N LEU A 107 5.34 5.71 -17.85
CA LEU A 107 5.67 5.59 -16.43
C LEU A 107 7.18 5.65 -16.21
N LEU A 108 7.94 4.94 -17.04
CA LEU A 108 9.40 4.99 -17.00
C LEU A 108 9.95 6.41 -17.27
N ALA A 109 9.42 7.10 -18.29
CA ALA A 109 9.79 8.47 -18.60
C ALA A 109 9.43 9.41 -17.44
N THR A 110 8.21 9.28 -16.90
CA THR A 110 7.74 10.06 -15.74
C THR A 110 8.64 9.86 -14.53
N TRP A 111 8.93 8.62 -14.13
CA TRP A 111 9.82 8.36 -13.01
C TRP A 111 11.20 8.97 -13.21
N THR A 112 11.76 8.87 -14.41
CA THR A 112 13.06 9.44 -14.74
C THR A 112 13.07 10.96 -14.65
N ASN A 113 12.02 11.62 -15.14
CA ASN A 113 11.90 13.07 -15.10
C ASN A 113 11.65 13.58 -13.67
N VAL A 114 10.78 12.91 -12.93
CA VAL A 114 10.27 13.37 -11.63
C VAL A 114 11.18 12.97 -10.47
N PHE A 115 11.66 11.73 -10.42
CA PHE A 115 12.45 11.22 -9.30
C PHE A 115 13.95 11.11 -9.60
N GLY A 116 14.33 11.25 -10.87
CA GLY A 116 15.70 11.04 -11.33
C GLY A 116 16.11 9.56 -11.43
N ILE A 117 17.24 9.32 -12.07
CA ILE A 117 17.71 7.98 -12.47
C ILE A 117 17.85 7.01 -11.30
N ASN A 118 18.28 7.49 -10.12
CA ASN A 118 18.56 6.64 -8.97
C ASN A 118 17.28 6.02 -8.37
N LEU A 119 16.25 6.84 -8.13
CA LEU A 119 14.97 6.35 -7.63
C LEU A 119 14.23 5.53 -8.70
N THR A 120 14.29 5.93 -9.97
CA THR A 120 13.73 5.14 -11.09
C THR A 120 14.28 3.72 -11.14
N LYS A 121 15.60 3.54 -10.97
CA LYS A 121 16.21 2.19 -10.94
C LYS A 121 15.64 1.33 -9.81
N ARG A 122 15.36 1.92 -8.65
CA ARG A 122 14.77 1.20 -7.51
C ARG A 122 13.29 0.90 -7.71
N LEU A 123 12.54 1.81 -8.32
CA LEU A 123 11.15 1.58 -8.74
C LEU A 123 11.05 0.45 -9.77
N LEU A 124 11.93 0.44 -10.78
CA LEU A 124 12.02 -0.68 -11.72
C LEU A 124 12.36 -1.99 -11.02
N LYS A 125 13.31 -1.97 -10.08
CA LYS A 125 13.65 -3.16 -9.30
C LYS A 125 12.48 -3.66 -8.46
N ARG A 126 11.68 -2.74 -7.89
CA ARG A 126 10.43 -3.08 -7.21
C ARG A 126 9.46 -3.78 -8.16
N ASN A 127 9.28 -3.27 -9.38
CA ASN A 127 8.42 -3.91 -10.37
C ASN A 127 8.91 -5.32 -10.74
N GLU A 128 10.20 -5.51 -10.99
CA GLU A 128 10.77 -6.85 -11.23
C GLU A 128 10.53 -7.84 -10.07
N ILE A 129 10.55 -7.36 -8.83
CA ILE A 129 10.26 -8.18 -7.65
C ILE A 129 8.77 -8.52 -7.61
N MET A 130 7.90 -7.53 -7.82
CA MET A 130 6.44 -7.70 -7.80
C MET A 130 5.92 -8.56 -8.96
N GLU A 131 6.57 -8.50 -10.13
CA GLU A 131 6.27 -9.30 -11.31
C GLU A 131 6.31 -10.81 -11.04
N GLN A 132 7.08 -11.25 -10.04
CA GLN A 132 7.13 -12.67 -9.64
C GLN A 132 5.80 -13.16 -9.04
N TYR A 133 4.94 -12.25 -8.59
CA TYR A 133 3.68 -12.54 -7.94
C TYR A 133 2.45 -12.22 -8.81
N ILE A 134 2.62 -11.73 -10.04
CA ILE A 134 1.48 -11.33 -10.91
C ILE A 134 0.58 -12.50 -11.30
N TYR A 135 1.13 -13.73 -11.31
CA TYR A 135 0.39 -14.96 -11.57
C TYR A 135 -0.49 -15.38 -10.38
N ASP A 136 -0.30 -14.76 -9.23
CA ASP A 136 -1.13 -14.91 -8.03
C ASP A 136 -1.58 -13.52 -7.53
N PRO A 137 -2.48 -12.84 -8.27
CA PRO A 137 -2.91 -11.50 -7.91
C PRO A 137 -3.68 -11.47 -6.58
N LEU A 138 -4.23 -12.61 -6.14
CA LEU A 138 -4.92 -12.73 -4.87
C LEU A 138 -3.96 -12.58 -3.69
N LEU A 139 -2.76 -13.19 -3.77
CA LEU A 139 -1.69 -12.99 -2.79
C LEU A 139 -1.37 -11.50 -2.59
N LEU A 140 -1.19 -10.77 -3.69
CA LEU A 140 -0.88 -9.34 -3.67
C LEU A 140 -2.03 -8.50 -3.10
N LYS A 141 -3.29 -8.86 -3.39
CA LYS A 141 -4.48 -8.20 -2.82
C LYS A 141 -4.57 -8.39 -1.30
N ILE A 142 -4.27 -9.60 -0.78
CA ILE A 142 -4.23 -9.86 0.66
C ILE A 142 -3.12 -9.02 1.33
N LEU A 143 -1.94 -8.99 0.73
CA LEU A 143 -0.82 -8.22 1.24
C LEU A 143 -1.11 -6.72 1.27
N LEU A 144 -1.73 -6.19 0.22
CA LEU A 144 -2.16 -4.80 0.18
C LEU A 144 -3.10 -4.47 1.35
N ILE A 145 -4.05 -5.37 1.67
CA ILE A 145 -4.94 -5.19 2.83
C ILE A 145 -4.14 -5.20 4.14
N ILE A 146 -3.27 -6.19 4.34
CA ILE A 146 -2.45 -6.31 5.56
C ILE A 146 -1.61 -5.06 5.79
N LEU A 147 -0.99 -4.54 4.74
CA LEU A 147 -0.10 -3.39 4.85
C LEU A 147 -0.87 -2.09 5.09
N VAL A 148 -2.06 -1.91 4.51
CA VAL A 148 -2.91 -0.75 4.81
C VAL A 148 -3.49 -0.81 6.21
N LEU A 149 -3.79 -2.01 6.72
CA LEU A 149 -4.23 -2.23 8.12
C LEU A 149 -3.06 -2.29 9.11
N SER A 150 -1.86 -1.87 8.71
CA SER A 150 -0.72 -1.80 9.61
C SER A 150 -0.79 -0.56 10.48
N SER A 151 -0.41 -0.69 11.75
CA SER A 151 -0.37 0.48 12.65
C SER A 151 0.96 1.26 12.54
N ASN A 152 1.87 0.86 11.65
CA ASN A 152 3.17 1.51 11.57
C ASN A 152 3.04 2.88 10.90
N ASN A 153 3.64 3.90 11.51
CA ASN A 153 3.68 5.22 10.91
C ASN A 153 4.93 5.34 10.03
N VAL A 154 4.82 4.84 8.78
CA VAL A 154 5.96 4.83 7.83
C VAL A 154 6.40 6.25 7.44
N ARG A 155 5.51 7.25 7.60
CA ARG A 155 5.71 8.63 7.10
C ARG A 155 6.29 9.60 8.10
N HIS A 156 6.13 9.36 9.40
CA HIS A 156 6.57 10.28 10.45
C HIS A 156 7.71 9.67 11.28
N LEU A 157 8.95 9.85 10.83
CA LEU A 157 10.15 9.46 11.58
C LEU A 157 10.59 10.51 12.61
N ASN A 158 9.99 11.70 12.63
CA ASN A 158 10.29 12.74 13.61
C ASN A 158 9.52 12.52 14.93
N HIS A 159 9.97 11.50 15.65
CA HIS A 159 10.20 11.35 17.09
C HIS A 159 9.27 11.89 18.21
N VAL A 160 8.16 12.60 17.99
CA VAL A 160 7.33 13.09 19.12
C VAL A 160 5.88 12.55 19.13
N ASP A 161 5.32 12.18 17.99
CA ASP A 161 3.90 11.79 17.87
C ASP A 161 3.63 10.28 17.93
N ILE A 162 4.57 9.48 18.47
CA ILE A 162 4.40 8.01 18.57
C ILE A 162 3.29 7.65 19.58
N ILE A 163 2.85 8.59 20.42
CA ILE A 163 2.04 8.28 21.61
C ILE A 163 0.54 8.14 21.32
N GLU A 164 -0.02 8.68 20.24
CA GLU A 164 -1.45 8.46 19.88
C GLU A 164 -1.67 8.41 18.35
N ILE A 165 -1.10 7.41 17.66
CA ILE A 165 -1.26 7.30 16.20
C ILE A 165 -2.71 6.94 15.81
N TYR A 166 -3.41 6.18 16.66
CA TYR A 166 -4.79 5.73 16.42
C TYR A 166 -5.59 5.67 17.71
N ASP A 167 -6.86 6.05 17.67
CA ASP A 167 -7.70 6.07 18.87
C ASP A 167 -8.06 4.64 19.31
N ASN A 168 -8.11 3.68 18.36
CA ASN A 168 -8.37 2.27 18.64
C ASN A 168 -7.41 1.32 17.92
N SER A 169 -6.13 1.39 18.29
CA SER A 169 -5.07 0.52 17.75
C SER A 169 -5.36 -0.98 17.90
N LEU A 170 -6.00 -1.42 18.99
CA LEU A 170 -6.38 -2.82 19.19
C LEU A 170 -7.36 -3.33 18.14
N SER A 171 -8.34 -2.51 17.75
CA SER A 171 -9.27 -2.86 16.66
C SER A 171 -8.55 -2.98 15.31
N ILE A 172 -7.55 -2.13 15.06
CA ILE A 172 -6.73 -2.19 13.85
C ILE A 172 -5.89 -3.48 13.83
N TYR A 173 -5.24 -3.84 14.94
CA TYR A 173 -4.50 -5.10 15.04
C TYR A 173 -5.39 -6.32 14.88
N ALA A 174 -6.59 -6.30 15.49
CA ALA A 174 -7.57 -7.37 15.31
C ALA A 174 -7.98 -7.50 13.84
N ALA A 175 -8.29 -6.40 13.16
CA ALA A 175 -8.59 -6.35 11.73
C ALA A 175 -7.43 -6.90 10.88
N GLN A 176 -6.20 -6.46 11.15
CA GLN A 176 -5.00 -6.91 10.42
C GLN A 176 -4.74 -8.42 10.60
N ASN A 177 -4.89 -8.92 11.83
CA ASN A 177 -4.62 -10.32 12.16
C ASN A 177 -5.51 -11.30 11.41
N VAL A 178 -6.77 -10.95 11.13
CA VAL A 178 -7.67 -11.74 10.27
C VAL A 178 -7.00 -12.06 8.93
N TYR A 179 -6.38 -11.05 8.31
CA TYR A 179 -5.74 -11.19 7.01
C TYR A 179 -4.35 -11.81 7.08
N ILE A 180 -3.58 -11.59 8.14
CA ILE A 180 -2.28 -12.27 8.35
C ILE A 180 -2.50 -13.77 8.47
N GLU A 181 -3.50 -14.20 9.25
CA GLU A 181 -3.83 -15.60 9.38
C GLU A 181 -4.33 -16.20 8.06
N LEU A 182 -5.18 -15.47 7.33
CA LEU A 182 -5.65 -15.87 6.01
C LEU A 182 -4.48 -16.03 5.03
N LEU A 183 -3.53 -15.09 5.02
CA LEU A 183 -2.31 -15.15 4.21
C LEU A 183 -1.50 -16.41 4.52
N TRP A 184 -1.32 -16.72 5.81
CA TRP A 184 -0.58 -17.90 6.22
C TRP A 184 -1.25 -19.20 5.75
N ARG A 185 -2.58 -19.32 5.96
CA ARG A 185 -3.37 -20.47 5.48
C ARG A 185 -3.34 -20.57 3.95
N TYR A 186 -3.40 -19.43 3.26
CA TYR A 186 -3.28 -19.34 1.80
C TYR A 186 -1.93 -19.89 1.32
N ILE A 187 -0.81 -19.41 1.87
CA ILE A 187 0.53 -19.88 1.52
C ILE A 187 0.69 -21.38 1.81
N LEU A 188 0.22 -21.86 2.97
CA LEU A 188 0.26 -23.28 3.31
C LEU A 188 -0.50 -24.14 2.28
N SER A 189 -1.69 -23.70 1.85
CA SER A 189 -2.48 -24.43 0.86
C SER A 189 -1.85 -24.52 -0.53
N ARG A 190 -0.92 -23.60 -0.82
CA ARG A 190 -0.20 -23.49 -2.09
C ARG A 190 1.20 -24.12 -2.06
N SER A 191 1.68 -24.54 -0.89
CA SER A 191 3.03 -25.06 -0.69
C SER A 191 3.01 -26.58 -0.54
N GLU A 192 4.00 -27.26 -1.12
CA GLU A 192 4.14 -28.73 -0.97
C GLU A 192 4.48 -29.13 0.46
N THR A 193 5.28 -28.29 1.15
CA THR A 193 5.70 -28.50 2.53
C THR A 193 5.62 -27.20 3.32
N GLU A 194 5.46 -27.35 4.64
CA GLU A 194 5.52 -26.23 5.59
C GLU A 194 6.87 -25.50 5.53
N LYS A 195 7.97 -26.23 5.27
CA LYS A 195 9.29 -25.63 5.09
C LYS A 195 9.33 -24.70 3.88
N ASP A 196 8.66 -25.07 2.78
CA ASP A 196 8.59 -24.23 1.59
C ASP A 196 7.65 -23.05 1.79
N ALA A 197 6.56 -23.22 2.54
CA ALA A 197 5.70 -22.12 2.99
C ALA A 197 6.49 -21.08 3.80
N VAL A 198 7.30 -21.50 4.78
CA VAL A 198 8.17 -20.60 5.57
C VAL A 198 9.18 -19.89 4.68
N LYS A 199 9.85 -20.60 3.76
CA LYS A 199 10.80 -19.96 2.82
C LYS A 199 10.11 -18.93 1.94
N PHE A 200 8.91 -19.24 1.45
CA PHE A 200 8.12 -18.33 0.63
C PHE A 200 7.71 -17.10 1.43
N TYR A 201 7.19 -17.30 2.65
CA TYR A 201 6.84 -16.21 3.56
C TYR A 201 8.04 -15.31 3.86
N ASN A 202 9.21 -15.87 4.15
CA ASN A 202 10.43 -15.07 4.37
C ASN A 202 10.83 -14.24 3.14
N LYS A 203 10.71 -14.80 1.93
CA LYS A 203 10.93 -14.02 0.69
C LYS A 203 9.92 -12.88 0.57
N LEU A 204 8.67 -13.15 0.93
CA LEU A 204 7.60 -12.15 0.90
C LEU A 204 7.87 -10.99 1.86
N ILE A 205 8.29 -11.29 3.09
CA ILE A 205 8.71 -10.28 4.08
C ILE A 205 9.86 -9.43 3.53
N MET A 206 10.87 -10.04 2.89
CA MET A 206 11.96 -9.27 2.28
C MET A 206 11.47 -8.33 1.16
N CYS A 207 10.46 -8.75 0.38
CA CYS A 207 9.84 -7.90 -0.64
C CYS A 207 9.09 -6.72 -0.01
N ILE A 208 8.36 -6.96 1.08
CA ILE A 208 7.65 -5.93 1.85
C ILE A 208 8.65 -4.91 2.39
N LEU A 209 9.72 -5.36 3.06
CA LEU A 209 10.74 -4.47 3.62
C LEU A 209 11.43 -3.63 2.55
N TYR A 210 11.73 -4.22 1.39
CA TYR A 210 12.27 -3.49 0.25
C TYR A 210 11.32 -2.39 -0.23
N THR A 211 10.03 -2.70 -0.35
CA THR A 211 9.01 -1.76 -0.79
C THR A 211 8.84 -0.63 0.22
N GLN A 212 8.73 -0.93 1.51
CA GLN A 212 8.63 0.07 2.59
C GLN A 212 9.83 1.00 2.63
N ASN A 213 11.04 0.48 2.45
CA ASN A 213 12.23 1.32 2.38
C ASN A 213 12.22 2.25 1.17
N LEU A 214 11.77 1.78 0.00
CA LEU A 214 11.59 2.62 -1.17
C LEU A 214 10.51 3.69 -0.95
N ASP A 215 9.40 3.35 -0.31
CA ASP A 215 8.32 4.29 0.02
C ASP A 215 8.83 5.43 0.91
N MET A 216 9.65 5.11 1.92
CA MET A 216 10.28 6.11 2.77
C MET A 216 11.18 7.08 1.97
N ASP A 217 11.93 6.57 1.00
CA ASP A 217 12.80 7.41 0.17
C ASP A 217 11.99 8.30 -0.78
N ILE A 218 10.88 7.78 -1.33
CA ILE A 218 9.94 8.57 -2.14
C ILE A 218 9.28 9.64 -1.29
N ASP A 219 8.78 9.30 -0.10
CA ASP A 219 8.11 10.27 0.78
C ASP A 219 9.08 11.34 1.28
N SER A 220 10.32 10.98 1.62
CA SER A 220 11.38 11.93 1.94
C SER A 220 11.66 12.89 0.76
N TYR A 221 11.75 12.34 -0.45
CA TYR A 221 11.93 13.12 -1.67
C TYR A 221 10.76 14.10 -1.90
N VAL A 222 9.51 13.62 -1.86
CA VAL A 222 8.32 14.47 -2.06
C VAL A 222 8.23 15.55 -0.99
N THR A 223 8.49 15.21 0.28
CA THR A 223 8.45 16.17 1.40
C THR A 223 9.49 17.28 1.26
N SER A 224 10.62 16.99 0.61
CA SER A 224 11.63 18.02 0.29
C SER A 224 11.17 19.03 -0.77
N LEU A 225 10.09 18.74 -1.50
CA LEU A 225 9.53 19.56 -2.57
C LEU A 225 8.25 20.28 -2.12
N THR A 226 8.32 21.05 -1.04
CA THR A 226 7.16 21.75 -0.44
C THR A 226 6.34 22.59 -1.44
N HIS A 227 7.02 23.28 -2.36
CA HIS A 227 6.37 24.08 -3.42
C HIS A 227 5.54 23.25 -4.40
N GLU A 228 5.94 22.00 -4.64
CA GLU A 228 5.18 21.09 -5.50
C GLU A 228 3.96 20.56 -4.76
N ILE A 229 4.08 20.26 -3.45
CA ILE A 229 2.95 19.86 -2.61
C ILE A 229 1.85 20.94 -2.67
N GLN A 230 2.21 22.22 -2.59
CA GLN A 230 1.24 23.32 -2.67
C GLN A 230 0.50 23.40 -4.03
N GLN A 231 1.07 22.85 -5.10
CA GLN A 231 0.47 22.82 -6.43
C GLN A 231 -0.40 21.57 -6.69
N MET A 232 -0.38 20.59 -5.77
CA MET A 232 -1.20 19.38 -5.89
C MET A 232 -2.70 19.70 -5.73
N GLU A 233 -3.56 18.80 -6.18
CA GLU A 233 -4.99 18.86 -5.89
C GLU A 233 -5.26 18.67 -4.39
N PRO A 234 -6.36 19.23 -3.84
CA PRO A 234 -6.63 19.19 -2.40
C PRO A 234 -6.56 17.79 -1.76
N LEU A 235 -7.01 16.76 -2.48
CA LEU A 235 -6.94 15.38 -1.99
C LEU A 235 -5.49 14.91 -1.82
N MET A 236 -4.64 15.17 -2.82
CA MET A 236 -3.21 14.81 -2.78
C MET A 236 -2.44 15.66 -1.79
N GLN A 237 -2.72 16.97 -1.71
CA GLN A 237 -2.14 17.84 -0.68
C GLN A 237 -2.36 17.29 0.73
N ASN A 238 -3.54 16.73 1.00
CA ASN A 238 -3.90 16.20 2.31
C ASN A 238 -3.21 14.87 2.66
N MET A 239 -2.51 14.23 1.72
CA MET A 239 -1.74 13.01 1.96
C MET A 239 -0.39 13.27 2.62
N TRP A 240 0.11 14.51 2.58
CA TRP A 240 1.34 14.92 3.24
C TRP A 240 1.06 15.96 4.35
N PRO A 241 1.85 15.96 5.43
CA PRO A 241 1.73 16.98 6.47
C PRO A 241 2.03 18.37 5.91
N ARG A 242 1.27 19.36 6.35
CA ARG A 242 1.51 20.77 6.01
C ARG A 242 2.43 21.38 7.07
N ASN A 243 3.47 22.10 6.64
CA ASN A 243 4.38 22.80 7.55
C ASN A 243 3.64 23.80 8.47
N ASP A 244 2.49 24.34 8.01
CA ASP A 244 1.67 25.30 8.76
C ASP A 244 0.96 24.69 9.99
N GLN A 245 1.00 23.35 10.16
CA GLN A 245 0.46 22.65 11.32
C GLN A 245 1.53 22.29 12.36
N ILE A 246 2.80 22.61 12.10
CA ILE A 246 3.82 22.64 13.16
C ILE A 246 3.51 23.88 13.98
N ILE A 247 2.52 23.75 14.86
CA ILE A 247 2.26 24.73 15.90
C ILE A 247 3.58 24.86 16.64
N ASP A 248 4.14 26.07 16.63
CA ASP A 248 5.21 26.47 17.55
C ASP A 248 4.70 26.18 18.97
N ILE A 249 4.96 24.97 19.47
CA ILE A 249 5.02 24.68 20.89
C ILE A 249 6.24 25.46 21.36
N THR A 250 6.05 26.77 21.48
CA THR A 250 6.98 27.65 22.15
C THR A 250 7.04 27.16 23.59
N ASP A 251 8.26 27.00 24.10
CA ASP A 251 8.62 26.45 25.41
C ASP A 251 8.03 27.22 26.63
N ASP A 252 7.01 28.06 26.43
CA ASP A 252 6.43 28.93 27.46
C ASP A 252 5.41 28.22 28.39
N GLU A 253 5.09 26.94 28.17
CA GLU A 253 4.27 26.12 29.10
C GLU A 253 5.08 25.11 29.94
N ILE A 254 6.37 25.36 30.17
CA ILE A 254 7.13 24.74 31.27
C ILE A 254 7.40 25.79 32.35
N ILE A 255 6.35 26.35 32.97
CA ILE A 255 6.45 27.04 34.26
C ILE A 255 5.30 26.61 35.19
N VAL A 256 5.66 25.68 36.09
CA VAL A 256 5.08 25.32 37.40
C VAL A 256 3.70 24.65 37.44
#